data_AF-A0A6G9XXV8-F1
#
_entry.id   AF-A0A6G9XXV8-F1
#
_cell.length_a   1.000
_cell.length_b   1.000
_cell.length_c   1.000
_cell.angle_alpha   90.00
_cell.angle_beta   90.00
_cell.angle_gamma   90.00
#
_symmetry.space_group_name_H-M   'P 1'
#
loop_
_entity.id
_entity.type
_entity.pdbx_description
1 polymer ?
#
loop_
_entity_poly.entity_id
_entity_poly.type
_entity_poly.pdbx_seq_one_letter_code
_entity_poly.pdbx_strand_id
1 'polypeptide(L)'
;MSQPSRREWATWNLEQVRDQLLDAAAFGKRLTPEHLEHAAGRIGASLRVFQELTRGGPDFGAIAGRGCTGRGQLGPRGESPDR
;
A
#
# COMPACT_ATOMS: atom_id res chain seq x y z
N MET A 1 -12.22 -18.10 22.48
CA MET A 1 -11.35 -17.66 21.36
C MET A 1 -11.44 -16.15 21.28
N SER A 2 -10.32 -15.44 21.31
CA SER A 2 -10.30 -13.98 21.17
C SER A 2 -10.68 -13.58 19.75
N GLN A 3 -11.49 -12.54 19.61
CA GLN A 3 -11.87 -12.03 18.30
C GLN A 3 -10.63 -11.43 17.62
N PRO A 4 -10.31 -11.79 16.36
CA PRO A 4 -9.14 -11.26 15.69
C PRO A 4 -9.26 -9.73 15.58
N SER A 5 -8.12 -9.06 15.71
CA SER A 5 -8.06 -7.61 15.54
C SER A 5 -8.52 -7.26 14.12
N ARG A 6 -9.09 -6.05 13.94
CA ARG A 6 -9.57 -5.61 12.61
C ARG A 6 -8.48 -5.72 11.53
N ARG A 7 -7.22 -5.41 11.91
CA ARG A 7 -6.04 -5.58 11.04
C ARG A 7 -5.78 -7.02 10.66
N GLU A 8 -5.81 -7.93 11.63
CA GLU A 8 -5.56 -9.37 11.42
C GLU A 8 -6.63 -9.98 10.52
N TRP A 9 -7.90 -9.60 10.72
CA TRP A 9 -9.00 -9.98 9.85
C TRP A 9 -8.79 -9.51 8.40
N ALA A 10 -8.32 -8.28 8.20
CA ALA A 10 -8.07 -7.73 6.87
C ALA A 10 -6.86 -8.40 6.18
N THR A 11 -5.79 -8.66 6.92
CA THR A 11 -4.63 -9.43 6.41
C THR A 11 -5.07 -10.80 5.93
N TRP A 12 -5.77 -11.55 6.80
CA TRP A 12 -6.22 -12.90 6.49
C TRP A 12 -7.16 -12.93 5.27
N ASN A 13 -8.04 -11.94 5.12
CA ASN A 13 -8.91 -11.87 3.95
C ASN A 13 -8.13 -11.67 2.64
N LEU A 14 -7.13 -10.78 2.63
CA LEU A 14 -6.29 -10.57 1.45
C LEU A 14 -5.46 -11.80 1.10
N GLU A 15 -4.90 -12.49 2.10
CA GLU A 15 -4.14 -13.72 1.88
C GLU A 15 -4.99 -14.80 1.24
N GLN A 16 -6.21 -15.01 1.75
CA GLN A 16 -7.14 -16.01 1.19
C GLN A 16 -7.52 -15.71 -0.27
N VAL A 17 -7.80 -14.43 -0.59
CA VAL A 17 -8.11 -14.03 -1.96
C VAL A 17 -6.89 -14.18 -2.87
N ARG A 18 -5.71 -13.78 -2.39
CA ARG A 18 -4.45 -13.95 -3.13
C ARG A 18 -4.23 -15.42 -3.46
N ASP A 19 -4.33 -16.30 -2.48
CA ASP A 19 -4.06 -17.72 -2.66
C ASP A 19 -5.07 -18.36 -3.63
N GLN A 20 -6.35 -17.98 -3.55
CA GLN A 20 -7.38 -18.40 -4.51
C GLN A 20 -7.06 -17.98 -5.95
N LEU A 21 -6.64 -16.71 -6.14
CA LEU A 21 -6.32 -16.19 -7.46
C LEU A 21 -5.03 -16.81 -8.03
N LEU A 22 -4.01 -17.01 -7.18
CA LEU A 22 -2.76 -17.65 -7.57
C LEU A 22 -2.97 -19.12 -7.91
N ASP A 23 -3.75 -19.85 -7.12
CA ASP A 23 -4.11 -21.23 -7.38
C ASP A 23 -4.90 -21.38 -8.70
N ALA A 24 -5.83 -20.45 -8.97
CA ALA A 24 -6.53 -20.43 -10.26
C ALA A 24 -5.60 -20.13 -11.44
N ALA A 25 -4.68 -19.17 -11.29
CA ALA A 25 -3.73 -18.80 -12.33
C ALA A 25 -2.68 -19.91 -12.58
N ALA A 26 -2.18 -20.56 -11.53
CA ALA A 26 -1.13 -21.58 -11.61
C ALA A 26 -1.65 -22.91 -12.18
N PHE A 27 -2.87 -23.31 -11.81
CA PHE A 27 -3.43 -24.60 -12.20
C PHE A 27 -4.53 -24.49 -13.27
N GLY A 28 -4.74 -23.29 -13.84
CA GLY A 28 -5.74 -23.05 -14.88
C GLY A 28 -7.18 -23.30 -14.41
N LYS A 29 -7.46 -23.13 -13.11
CA LYS A 29 -8.81 -23.32 -12.57
C LYS A 29 -9.69 -22.19 -13.07
N ARG A 30 -10.90 -22.53 -13.53
CA ARG A 30 -11.89 -21.52 -13.93
C ARG A 30 -12.54 -20.93 -12.68
N LEU A 31 -12.31 -19.65 -12.46
CA LEU A 31 -13.12 -18.85 -11.55
C LEU A 31 -14.35 -18.36 -12.31
N THR A 32 -15.53 -18.53 -11.72
CA THR A 32 -16.75 -17.96 -12.29
C THR A 32 -16.79 -16.44 -12.05
N PRO A 33 -17.56 -15.68 -12.83
CA PRO A 33 -17.71 -14.24 -12.62
C PRO A 33 -18.09 -13.88 -11.18
N GLU A 34 -18.99 -14.64 -10.56
CA GLU A 34 -19.45 -14.42 -9.18
C GLU A 34 -18.32 -14.61 -8.15
N HIS A 35 -17.39 -15.56 -8.40
CA HIS A 35 -16.23 -15.73 -7.54
C HIS A 35 -15.28 -14.53 -7.64
N LEU A 36 -15.13 -13.95 -8.83
CA LEU A 36 -14.31 -12.76 -9.04
C LEU A 36 -14.94 -11.52 -8.39
N GLU A 37 -16.26 -11.36 -8.51
CA GLU A 37 -17.00 -10.30 -7.81
C GLU A 37 -16.86 -10.41 -6.30
N HIS A 38 -17.00 -11.62 -5.76
CA HIS A 38 -16.83 -11.85 -4.33
C HIS A 38 -15.39 -11.57 -3.87
N ALA A 39 -14.39 -12.00 -4.65
CA ALA A 39 -12.98 -11.69 -4.39
C ALA A 39 -12.72 -10.18 -4.41
N ALA A 40 -13.26 -9.45 -5.39
CA ALA A 40 -13.14 -8.00 -5.48
C ALA A 40 -13.79 -7.29 -4.27
N GLY A 41 -14.97 -7.75 -3.84
CA GLY A 41 -15.64 -7.24 -2.64
C GLY A 41 -14.79 -7.43 -1.37
N ARG A 42 -14.17 -8.60 -1.20
CA ARG A 42 -13.28 -8.90 -0.07
C ARG A 42 -12.01 -8.05 -0.09
N ILE A 43 -11.41 -7.85 -1.26
CA ILE A 43 -10.25 -6.95 -1.42
C ILE A 43 -10.64 -5.52 -1.02
N GLY A 44 -11.75 -4.99 -1.54
CA GLY A 44 -12.23 -3.65 -1.22
C GLY A 44 -12.49 -3.44 0.27
N ALA A 45 -13.15 -4.40 0.93
CA ALA A 45 -13.42 -4.36 2.36
C ALA A 45 -12.13 -4.36 3.20
N SER A 46 -11.17 -5.22 2.85
CA SER A 46 -9.89 -5.32 3.54
C SER A 46 -9.04 -4.06 3.37
N LEU A 47 -8.99 -3.51 2.15
CA LEU A 47 -8.30 -2.25 1.87
C LEU A 47 -8.92 -1.08 2.63
N ARG A 48 -10.26 -1.03 2.75
CA ARG A 48 -10.93 -0.01 3.56
C ARG A 48 -10.50 -0.07 5.02
N VAL A 49 -10.41 -1.28 5.60
CA VAL A 49 -9.88 -1.45 6.96
C VAL A 49 -8.46 -0.92 7.07
N PHE A 50 -7.57 -1.28 6.14
CA PHE A 50 -6.19 -0.78 6.17
C PHE A 50 -6.13 0.75 6.05
N GLN A 51 -6.96 1.35 5.21
CA GLN A 51 -7.05 2.82 5.11
C GLN A 51 -7.55 3.44 6.41
N GLU A 52 -8.61 2.90 7.03
CA GLU A 52 -9.11 3.37 8.33
C GLU A 52 -8.04 3.30 9.42
N LEU A 53 -7.26 2.21 9.46
CA LEU A 53 -6.17 2.02 10.42
C LEU A 53 -4.97 2.93 10.14
N THR A 54 -4.67 3.22 8.88
CA THR A 54 -3.51 4.04 8.49
C THR A 54 -3.81 5.54 8.60
N ARG A 55 -5.05 5.96 8.33
CA ARG A 55 -5.50 7.36 8.40
C ARG A 55 -5.61 7.87 9.84
N GLY A 56 -5.62 6.98 10.83
CA GLY A 56 -5.50 7.30 12.25
C GLY A 56 -4.06 7.26 12.79
N GLY A 57 -3.07 6.94 11.96
CA GLY A 57 -1.64 7.00 12.29
C GLY A 57 -1.01 8.32 11.80
N PRO A 58 0.09 8.78 12.40
CA PRO A 58 0.77 10.00 11.96
C PRO A 58 1.10 9.89 10.47
N ASP A 59 0.79 10.96 9.75
CA ASP A 59 0.74 11.07 8.30
C ASP A 59 1.84 10.30 7.55
N PHE A 60 1.51 9.11 7.05
CA PHE A 60 2.28 8.43 6.01
C PHE A 60 2.27 9.19 4.66
N GLY A 61 1.65 10.38 4.60
CA GLY A 61 1.72 11.32 3.48
C GLY A 61 2.99 12.18 3.44
N ALA A 62 3.83 12.17 4.47
CA ALA A 62 5.06 12.98 4.48
C ALA A 62 6.28 12.31 3.82
N ILE A 63 6.22 11.01 3.46
CA ILE A 63 7.38 10.26 2.92
C ILE A 63 7.29 10.07 1.39
N ALA A 64 6.19 10.47 0.74
CA ALA A 64 6.05 10.47 -0.71
C ALA A 64 6.43 11.84 -1.29
N GLY A 65 7.70 12.23 -1.16
CA GLY A 65 8.14 13.55 -1.62
C GLY A 65 9.61 13.89 -1.46
N ARG A 66 10.53 12.92 -1.45
CA ARG A 66 11.96 13.20 -1.63
C ARG A 66 12.40 12.73 -3.01
N GLY A 67 11.89 13.40 -4.03
CA GLY A 67 12.46 13.33 -5.36
C GLY A 67 13.93 13.75 -5.28
N CYS A 68 14.80 13.00 -5.95
CA CYS A 68 16.18 13.39 -6.14
C CYS A 68 16.21 14.63 -7.04
N THR A 69 16.14 15.83 -6.45
CA THR A 69 16.45 17.07 -7.17
C THR A 69 17.97 17.20 -7.27
N GLY A 70 18.54 16.40 -8.17
CA GLY A 70 19.81 16.72 -8.78
C GLY A 70 19.64 18.00 -9.60
N ARG A 71 19.85 19.15 -8.97
CA ARG A 71 19.96 20.44 -9.66
C ARG A 71 21.33 21.01 -9.32
N GLY A 72 22.25 20.89 -10.26
CA GLY A 72 23.46 21.70 -10.27
C GLY A 72 23.13 23.18 -10.44
N GLN A 73 24.13 24.01 -10.09
CA GLN A 73 24.19 25.49 -10.16
C GLN A 73 23.51 26.24 -9.00
N LEU A 74 24.13 27.21 -8.32
CA LEU A 74 25.44 27.89 -8.37
C LEU A 74 25.65 28.46 -6.96
N GLY A 75 26.84 28.34 -6.37
CA GLY A 75 27.15 28.96 -5.08
C GLY A 75 27.15 30.50 -5.18
N PRO A 76 26.88 31.22 -4.07
CA PRO A 76 27.03 32.67 -4.06
C PRO A 76 28.49 33.04 -4.34
N ARG A 77 28.65 33.99 -5.27
CA ARG A 77 29.90 34.64 -5.64
C ARG A 77 30.67 35.10 -4.41
N GLY A 78 31.98 34.88 -4.44
CA GLY A 78 32.90 35.13 -3.34
C GLY A 78 32.83 36.54 -2.77
N GLU A 79 32.77 36.58 -1.45
CA GLU A 79 33.21 37.72 -0.66
C GLU A 79 34.71 37.49 -0.39
N SER A 80 35.56 38.33 -0.98
CA SER A 80 36.99 38.34 -0.65
C SER A 80 37.18 39.10 0.67
N PRO A 81 38.05 38.62 1.58
CA PRO A 81 38.41 39.41 2.75
C PRO A 81 39.40 40.50 2.31
N ASP A 82 39.02 41.76 2.49
CA ASP A 82 39.91 42.90 2.31
C ASP A 82 40.79 43.07 3.56
N ARG A 83 42.00 43.57 3.33
CA ARG A 83 43.19 43.52 4.17
C ARG A 83 43.36 44.81 4.96
#